data_AF-A0A1J4RM76-F1
#
_entry.id   AF-A0A1J4RM76-F1
#
_cell.length_a   1.000
_cell.length_b   1.000
_cell.length_c   1.000
_cell.angle_alpha   90.00
_cell.angle_beta   90.00
_cell.angle_gamma   90.00
#
_symmetry.space_group_name_H-M   'P 1'
#
loop_
_entity.id
_entity.type
_entity.pdbx_description
1 polymer ?
#
loop_
_entity_poly.entity_id
_entity_poly.type
_entity_poly.pdbx_seq_one_letter_code
_entity_poly.pdbx_strand_id
1 'polypeptide(L)'
;MKEPVRRCRNCGCLFKVCRKVKKHEYCHKKECQQARKRKWQREKLTNDAAYRQDQKTAQEDWINKNPDYWKNYRLNHPSYRDRNRVQQRIRNQAGRSKSAPDKKSDLIAKMDAITPERTILSGKYQLVPATPDMIAKMDALIVEINAISSDYAYSGP
;
A
#
# COMPACT_ATOMS: atom_id res chain seq x y z
N MET A 1 -50.89 11.23 -2.02
CA MET A 1 -49.70 11.88 -2.65
C MET A 1 -48.67 10.80 -2.97
N LYS A 2 -48.19 10.71 -4.22
CA LYS A 2 -47.14 9.72 -4.59
C LYS A 2 -45.81 10.11 -3.93
N GLU A 3 -45.08 9.13 -3.39
CA GLU A 3 -43.74 9.35 -2.83
C GLU A 3 -42.74 9.63 -3.96
N PRO A 4 -41.87 10.65 -3.83
CA PRO A 4 -40.88 10.93 -4.86
C PRO A 4 -39.90 9.76 -4.97
N VAL A 5 -39.71 9.25 -6.19
CA VAL A 5 -38.77 8.18 -6.51
C VAL A 5 -37.52 8.80 -7.13
N ARG A 6 -36.33 8.32 -6.75
CA ARG A 6 -35.04 8.71 -7.35
C ARG A 6 -34.17 7.48 -7.63
N ARG A 7 -33.16 7.66 -8.50
CA ARG A 7 -32.12 6.66 -8.73
C ARG A 7 -30.99 6.81 -7.70
N CYS A 8 -30.55 5.69 -7.13
CA CYS A 8 -29.44 5.66 -6.20
C CYS A 8 -28.12 5.99 -6.90
N ARG A 9 -27.35 6.92 -6.35
CA ARG A 9 -26.05 7.32 -6.90
C ARG A 9 -24.97 6.23 -6.86
N ASN A 10 -25.15 5.18 -6.05
CA ASN A 10 -24.19 4.07 -5.96
C ASN A 10 -24.60 2.87 -6.84
N CYS A 11 -25.81 2.34 -6.66
CA CYS A 11 -26.25 1.11 -7.34
C CYS A 11 -27.25 1.34 -8.47
N GLY A 12 -27.66 2.59 -8.74
CA GLY A 12 -28.60 2.93 -9.81
C GLY A 12 -30.07 2.56 -9.57
N CYS A 13 -30.39 1.78 -8.52
CA CYS A 13 -31.75 1.32 -8.30
C CYS A 13 -32.72 2.48 -8.02
N LEU A 14 -33.97 2.32 -8.45
CA LEU A 14 -35.05 3.22 -8.05
C LEU A 14 -35.38 3.00 -6.58
N PHE A 15 -35.48 4.08 -5.81
CA PHE A 15 -35.83 4.03 -4.40
C PHE A 15 -36.74 5.20 -4.01
N LYS A 16 -37.54 4.98 -2.97
CA LYS A 16 -38.43 5.98 -2.39
C LYS A 16 -37.64 6.95 -1.54
N VAL A 17 -37.80 8.25 -1.79
CA VAL A 17 -37.09 9.29 -1.06
C VAL A 17 -37.86 9.66 0.20
N CYS A 18 -37.21 9.48 1.36
CA CYS A 18 -37.68 10.06 2.62
C CYS A 18 -37.69 11.60 2.54
N ARG A 19 -38.89 12.20 2.65
CA ARG A 19 -39.11 13.66 2.54
C ARG A 19 -38.37 14.47 3.61
N LYS A 20 -38.10 13.88 4.77
CA LYS A 20 -37.35 14.52 5.87
C LYS A 20 -35.86 14.75 5.52
N VAL A 21 -35.34 14.09 4.50
CA VAL A 21 -33.93 14.15 4.12
C VAL A 21 -33.77 15.02 2.86
N LYS A 22 -33.30 16.27 3.03
CA LYS A 22 -33.15 17.25 1.94
C LYS A 22 -32.35 16.72 0.73
N LYS A 23 -31.31 15.90 0.95
CA LYS A 23 -30.43 15.35 -0.10
C LYS A 23 -30.34 13.81 -0.05
N HIS A 24 -31.48 13.14 -0.21
CA HIS A 24 -31.51 11.67 -0.27
C HIS A 24 -31.02 11.18 -1.64
N GLU A 25 -29.73 10.88 -1.75
CA GLU A 25 -29.08 10.43 -3.00
C GLU A 25 -28.80 8.91 -3.05
N TYR A 26 -28.86 8.22 -1.92
CA TYR A 26 -28.49 6.80 -1.79
C TYR A 26 -29.65 6.00 -1.22
N CYS A 27 -29.94 4.83 -1.81
CA CYS A 27 -30.93 3.91 -1.26
C CYS A 27 -30.48 3.30 0.08
N HIS A 28 -31.40 2.68 0.80
CA HIS A 28 -31.16 2.10 2.13
C HIS A 28 -30.23 0.87 2.16
N LYS A 29 -29.81 0.33 1.00
CA LYS A 29 -28.87 -0.79 0.93
C LYS A 29 -27.57 -0.46 1.65
N LYS A 30 -27.08 -1.39 2.49
CA LYS A 30 -25.87 -1.22 3.33
C LYS A 30 -24.68 -0.72 2.52
N GLU A 31 -24.42 -1.31 1.36
CA GLU A 31 -23.30 -0.94 0.49
C GLU A 31 -23.41 0.51 -0.01
N CYS A 32 -24.63 0.96 -0.36
CA CYS A 32 -24.88 2.32 -0.84
C CYS A 32 -24.72 3.35 0.28
N GLN A 33 -25.17 3.00 1.49
CA GLN A 33 -24.96 3.85 2.67
C GLN A 33 -23.48 3.92 3.06
N GLN A 34 -22.73 2.83 2.93
CA GLN A 34 -21.29 2.84 3.11
C GLN A 34 -20.60 3.70 2.03
N ALA A 35 -21.01 3.61 0.76
CA ALA A 35 -20.48 4.44 -0.31
C ALA A 35 -20.70 5.93 -0.02
N ARG A 36 -21.90 6.30 0.45
CA ARG A 36 -22.19 7.66 0.92
C ARG A 36 -21.23 8.12 2.02
N LYS A 37 -21.05 7.30 3.07
CA LYS A 37 -20.15 7.62 4.19
C LYS A 37 -18.69 7.77 3.73
N ARG A 38 -18.22 6.88 2.86
CA ARG A 38 -16.86 6.95 2.27
C ARG A 38 -16.66 8.23 1.46
N LYS A 39 -17.66 8.61 0.65
CA LYS A 39 -17.62 9.87 -0.12
C LYS A 39 -17.50 11.07 0.81
N TRP A 40 -18.37 11.16 1.80
CA TRP A 40 -18.33 12.24 2.80
C TRP A 40 -16.99 12.28 3.54
N GLN A 41 -16.48 11.13 3.99
CA GLN A 41 -15.21 11.06 4.70
C GLN A 41 -14.05 11.54 3.82
N ARG A 42 -14.03 11.15 2.53
CA ARG A 42 -13.01 11.63 1.59
C ARG A 42 -13.08 13.14 1.40
N GLU A 43 -14.28 13.69 1.16
CA GLU A 43 -14.49 15.13 1.02
C GLU A 43 -14.08 15.89 2.28
N LYS A 44 -14.40 15.35 3.47
CA LYS A 44 -14.04 15.94 4.74
C LYS A 44 -12.53 15.91 4.97
N LEU A 45 -11.88 14.79 4.70
CA LEU A 45 -10.41 14.70 4.76
C LEU A 45 -9.74 15.62 3.74
N THR A 46 -10.29 15.84 2.55
CA THR A 46 -9.69 16.76 1.57
C THR A 46 -9.82 18.23 2.00
N ASN A 47 -11.00 18.62 2.46
CA ASN A 47 -11.34 20.04 2.63
C ASN A 47 -11.09 20.58 4.05
N ASP A 48 -10.92 19.70 5.05
CA ASP A 48 -10.82 20.09 6.45
C ASP A 48 -9.49 19.63 7.06
N ALA A 49 -8.56 20.58 7.18
CA ALA A 49 -7.23 20.32 7.72
C ALA A 49 -7.24 19.98 9.22
N ALA A 50 -8.11 20.64 10.01
CA ALA A 50 -8.26 20.36 11.43
C ALA A 50 -8.77 18.93 11.63
N TYR A 51 -9.80 18.53 10.86
CA TYR A 51 -10.32 17.17 10.90
C TYR A 51 -9.25 16.12 10.55
N ARG A 52 -8.37 16.39 9.57
CA ARG A 52 -7.24 15.49 9.27
C ARG A 52 -6.29 15.35 10.45
N GLN A 53 -5.95 16.45 11.11
CA GLN A 53 -5.01 16.43 12.23
C GLN A 53 -5.61 15.70 13.43
N ASP A 54 -6.88 15.95 13.75
CA ASP A 54 -7.59 15.26 14.84
C ASP A 54 -7.66 13.74 14.60
N GLN A 55 -7.92 13.33 13.34
CA GLN A 55 -7.90 11.91 12.98
C GLN A 55 -6.52 11.28 13.17
N LYS A 56 -5.45 12.01 12.84
CA LYS A 56 -4.07 11.55 13.01
C LYS A 56 -3.74 11.39 14.50
N THR A 57 -3.99 12.42 15.30
CA THR A 57 -3.74 12.38 16.76
C THR A 57 -4.53 11.26 17.42
N ALA A 58 -5.82 11.11 17.10
CA ALA A 58 -6.64 10.03 17.63
C ALA A 58 -6.12 8.64 17.26
N GLN A 59 -5.57 8.49 16.05
CA GLN A 59 -4.95 7.24 15.61
C GLN A 59 -3.65 6.96 16.39
N GLU A 60 -2.79 7.96 16.57
CA GLU A 60 -1.55 7.86 17.33
C GLU A 60 -1.84 7.50 18.79
N ASP A 61 -2.79 8.20 19.43
CA ASP A 61 -3.24 7.90 20.79
C ASP A 61 -3.76 6.48 20.93
N TRP A 62 -4.54 6.01 19.94
CA TRP A 62 -5.07 4.67 19.97
C TRP A 62 -3.97 3.61 19.84
N ILE A 63 -2.97 3.82 18.96
CA ILE A 63 -1.82 2.93 18.80
C ILE A 63 -1.00 2.89 20.09
N ASN A 64 -0.71 4.04 20.68
CA ASN A 64 0.04 4.16 21.93
C ASN A 64 -0.66 3.46 23.09
N LYS A 65 -1.99 3.54 23.16
CA LYS A 65 -2.81 2.84 24.17
C LYS A 65 -2.94 1.34 23.89
N ASN A 66 -2.77 0.90 22.65
CA ASN A 66 -3.04 -0.48 22.22
C ASN A 66 -1.89 -1.09 21.38
N PRO A 67 -0.65 -1.12 21.89
CA PRO A 67 0.53 -1.49 21.10
C PRO A 67 0.46 -2.92 20.53
N ASP A 68 -0.06 -3.87 21.33
CA ASP A 68 -0.15 -5.28 20.94
C ASP A 68 -1.44 -5.65 20.21
N TYR A 69 -2.39 -4.72 20.03
CA TYR A 69 -3.71 -5.04 19.50
C TYR A 69 -3.62 -5.74 18.15
N TRP A 70 -2.86 -5.22 17.19
CA TRP A 70 -2.78 -5.82 15.86
C TRP A 70 -2.09 -7.18 15.85
N LYS A 71 -1.13 -7.40 16.76
CA LYS A 71 -0.49 -8.70 16.95
C LYS A 71 -1.52 -9.71 17.45
N ASN A 72 -2.21 -9.39 18.55
CA ASN A 72 -3.22 -10.25 19.17
C ASN A 72 -4.41 -10.49 18.23
N TYR A 73 -4.88 -9.46 17.54
CA TYR A 73 -5.96 -9.56 16.57
C TYR A 73 -5.62 -10.56 15.45
N ARG A 74 -4.40 -10.51 14.90
CA ARG A 74 -3.95 -11.44 13.85
C ARG A 74 -3.73 -12.87 14.35
N LEU A 75 -3.31 -13.05 15.60
CA LEU A 75 -3.19 -14.37 16.23
C LEU A 75 -4.57 -15.01 16.40
N ASN A 76 -5.55 -14.22 16.86
CA ASN A 76 -6.91 -14.70 17.13
C ASN A 76 -7.78 -14.80 15.87
N HIS A 77 -7.36 -14.20 14.74
CA HIS A 77 -8.10 -14.22 13.48
C HIS A 77 -7.22 -14.70 12.31
N PRO A 78 -6.77 -15.97 12.31
CA PRO A 78 -5.89 -16.50 11.27
C PRO A 78 -6.55 -16.47 9.88
N SER A 79 -7.85 -16.74 9.78
CA SER A 79 -8.59 -16.68 8.52
C SER A 79 -8.59 -15.29 7.89
N TYR A 80 -8.73 -14.23 8.71
CA TYR A 80 -8.62 -12.84 8.27
C TYR A 80 -7.21 -12.54 7.76
N ARG A 81 -6.18 -12.93 8.51
CA ARG A 81 -4.77 -12.74 8.17
C ARG A 81 -4.44 -13.39 6.83
N ASP A 82 -4.85 -14.63 6.62
CA ASP A 82 -4.49 -15.42 5.45
C ASP A 82 -5.21 -14.92 4.20
N ARG A 83 -6.50 -14.58 4.30
CA ARG A 83 -7.24 -13.91 3.22
C ARG A 83 -6.59 -12.58 2.82
N ASN A 84 -6.19 -11.76 3.80
CA ASN A 84 -5.57 -10.47 3.53
C ASN A 84 -4.21 -10.65 2.82
N ARG A 85 -3.42 -11.66 3.21
CA ARG A 85 -2.16 -12.03 2.56
C ARG A 85 -2.35 -12.42 1.10
N VAL A 86 -3.35 -13.24 0.79
CA VAL A 86 -3.69 -13.62 -0.60
C VAL A 86 -4.09 -12.39 -1.41
N GLN A 87 -4.96 -11.54 -0.87
CA GLN A 87 -5.39 -10.31 -1.55
C GLN A 87 -4.23 -9.32 -1.78
N GLN A 88 -3.29 -9.24 -0.84
CA GLN A 88 -2.08 -8.45 -1.00
C GLN A 88 -1.22 -8.98 -2.16
N ARG A 89 -1.02 -10.31 -2.27
CA ARG A 89 -0.31 -10.93 -3.40
C ARG A 89 -0.96 -10.59 -4.74
N ILE A 90 -2.28 -10.73 -4.84
CA ILE A 90 -3.04 -10.40 -6.06
C ILE A 90 -2.83 -8.92 -6.44
N ARG A 91 -2.95 -8.00 -5.48
CA ARG A 91 -2.73 -6.57 -5.73
C ARG A 91 -1.31 -6.27 -6.17
N ASN A 92 -0.32 -6.89 -5.53
CA ASN A 92 1.09 -6.72 -5.90
C ASN A 92 1.36 -7.23 -7.33
N GLN A 93 0.79 -8.37 -7.70
CA GLN A 93 0.93 -8.93 -9.06
C GLN A 93 0.27 -8.01 -10.10
N ALA A 94 -0.93 -7.51 -9.83
CA ALA A 94 -1.64 -6.59 -10.71
C ALA A 94 -0.96 -5.22 -10.85
N GLY A 95 -0.21 -4.78 -9.83
CA GLY A 95 0.61 -3.57 -9.89
C GLY A 95 1.83 -3.72 -10.80
N ARG A 96 2.51 -4.89 -10.73
CA ARG A 96 3.66 -5.22 -11.58
C ARG A 96 3.32 -5.34 -13.06
N SER A 97 2.15 -5.91 -13.39
CA SER A 97 1.70 -6.03 -14.78
C SER A 97 1.28 -4.70 -15.43
N LYS A 98 1.06 -3.65 -14.63
CA LYS A 98 0.68 -2.31 -15.11
C LYS A 98 1.86 -1.34 -15.19
N SER A 99 3.05 -1.74 -14.73
CA SER A 99 4.26 -0.95 -14.87
C SER A 99 4.88 -1.25 -16.25
N ALA A 100 4.55 -0.42 -17.25
CA ALA A 100 5.42 -0.25 -18.42
C ALA A 100 6.81 0.22 -17.94
N PRO A 101 7.90 -0.04 -18.68
CA PRO A 101 9.28 0.12 -18.18
C PRO A 101 9.64 1.52 -17.62
N ASP A 102 8.90 2.57 -18.00
CA ASP A 102 9.22 3.95 -17.60
C ASP A 102 8.40 4.52 -16.43
N LYS A 103 7.39 3.81 -15.90
CA LYS A 103 6.70 4.27 -14.69
C LYS A 103 7.25 3.54 -13.49
N LYS A 104 8.11 4.23 -12.72
CA LYS A 104 8.50 3.87 -11.35
C LYS A 104 7.27 3.32 -10.65
N SER A 105 7.23 2.00 -10.59
CA SER A 105 6.11 1.24 -10.07
C SER A 105 5.76 1.76 -8.69
N ASP A 106 4.47 1.88 -8.39
CA ASP A 106 3.90 2.02 -7.04
C ASP A 106 4.23 0.76 -6.19
N LEU A 107 5.49 0.34 -6.19
CA LEU A 107 6.03 -0.61 -5.26
C LEU A 107 5.84 0.02 -3.90
N ILE A 108 5.13 -0.69 -3.04
CA ILE A 108 5.16 -0.46 -1.60
C ILE A 108 6.62 -0.21 -1.24
N ALA A 109 6.92 0.99 -0.77
CA ALA A 109 8.27 1.43 -0.48
C ALA A 109 8.93 0.41 0.47
N LYS A 110 9.75 -0.47 -0.08
CA LYS A 110 10.79 -1.13 0.68
C LYS A 110 11.91 -0.10 0.75
N MET A 111 12.04 0.56 1.89
CA MET A 111 13.12 1.52 2.11
C MET A 111 14.50 0.89 1.89
N ASP A 112 14.60 -0.44 2.02
CA ASP A 112 15.83 -1.22 1.91
C ASP A 112 15.97 -2.00 0.58
N ALA A 113 15.14 -1.73 -0.43
CA ALA A 113 15.32 -2.36 -1.73
C ALA A 113 16.51 -1.73 -2.45
N ILE A 114 17.57 -2.50 -2.66
CA ILE A 114 18.68 -2.12 -3.55
C ILE A 114 18.09 -1.92 -4.95
N THR A 115 18.13 -0.70 -5.46
CA THR A 115 17.72 -0.39 -6.83
C THR A 115 18.81 -0.84 -7.82
N PRO A 116 18.44 -1.27 -9.04
CA PRO A 116 19.41 -1.66 -10.07
C PRO A 116 20.32 -0.50 -10.53
N GLU A 117 19.99 0.74 -10.16
CA GLU A 117 20.73 1.96 -10.50
C GLU A 117 22.03 2.13 -9.68
N ARG A 118 22.28 1.32 -8.64
CA ARG A 118 23.57 1.34 -7.97
C ARG A 118 24.58 0.53 -8.79
N THR A 119 25.37 1.24 -9.59
CA THR A 119 26.66 0.77 -10.09
C THR A 119 27.43 0.11 -8.95
N ILE A 120 27.98 -1.08 -9.19
CA ILE A 120 28.77 -1.83 -8.20
C ILE A 120 29.81 -0.86 -7.62
N LEU A 121 29.70 -0.56 -6.33
CA LEU A 121 30.62 0.36 -5.67
C LEU A 121 31.98 -0.32 -5.55
N SER A 122 33.08 0.40 -5.72
CA SER A 122 34.39 -0.16 -5.42
C SER A 122 34.47 -0.52 -3.94
N GLY A 123 34.92 -1.73 -3.60
CA GLY A 123 35.02 -2.19 -2.23
C GLY A 123 35.16 -3.71 -2.09
N LYS A 124 35.23 -4.16 -0.83
CA LYS A 124 35.34 -5.58 -0.49
C LYS A 124 33.95 -6.20 -0.36
N TYR A 125 33.70 -7.24 -1.12
CA TYR A 125 32.46 -7.99 -1.16
C TYR A 125 32.69 -9.42 -0.68
N GLN A 126 31.66 -9.99 -0.07
CA GLN A 126 31.62 -11.39 0.29
C GLN A 126 30.68 -12.10 -0.69
N LEU A 127 31.22 -12.95 -1.56
CA LEU A 127 30.44 -13.78 -2.46
C LEU A 127 30.04 -15.05 -1.72
N VAL A 128 28.74 -15.30 -1.67
CA VAL A 128 28.16 -16.51 -1.11
C VAL A 128 27.44 -17.25 -2.25
N PRO A 129 27.74 -18.54 -2.50
CA PRO A 129 27.06 -19.31 -3.53
C PRO A 129 25.53 -19.29 -3.33
N ALA A 130 24.79 -18.86 -4.33
CA ALA A 130 23.34 -18.80 -4.31
C ALA A 130 22.74 -20.16 -4.70
N THR A 131 22.92 -21.18 -3.85
CA THR A 131 22.22 -22.47 -4.03
C THR A 131 20.92 -22.48 -3.20
N PRO A 132 19.86 -23.18 -3.65
CA PRO A 132 18.57 -23.17 -2.95
C PRO A 132 18.61 -23.76 -1.54
N ASP A 133 19.60 -24.62 -1.24
CA ASP A 133 19.53 -25.57 -0.12
C ASP A 133 20.69 -25.50 0.90
N MET A 134 21.62 -24.54 0.83
CA MET A 134 22.70 -24.46 1.83
C MET A 134 22.43 -23.46 2.96
N ILE A 135 22.09 -24.02 4.12
CA ILE A 135 22.04 -23.39 5.44
C ILE A 135 23.43 -23.54 6.11
N ALA A 136 24.51 -23.14 5.46
CA ALA A 136 25.82 -23.04 6.11
C ALA A 136 26.73 -22.05 5.37
N LYS A 137 27.22 -21.02 6.10
CA LYS A 137 28.12 -19.96 5.61
C LYS A 137 29.60 -20.41 5.60
N MET A 138 29.93 -21.57 5.03
CA MET A 138 31.30 -22.10 5.15
C MET A 138 32.24 -21.64 4.02
N ASP A 139 31.74 -21.37 2.81
CA ASP A 139 32.59 -21.13 1.62
C ASP A 139 32.51 -19.70 1.09
N ALA A 140 32.45 -18.71 1.97
CA ALA A 140 32.31 -17.33 1.55
C ALA A 140 33.65 -16.74 1.05
N LEU A 141 33.71 -16.41 -0.24
CA LEU A 141 34.88 -15.82 -0.88
C LEU A 141 34.87 -14.30 -0.72
N ILE A 142 35.93 -13.73 -0.15
CA ILE A 142 36.11 -12.28 -0.09
C ILE A 142 36.79 -11.83 -1.38
N VAL A 143 36.13 -10.95 -2.12
CA VAL A 143 36.65 -10.36 -3.36
C VAL A 143 36.69 -8.84 -3.22
N GLU A 144 37.69 -8.20 -3.78
CA GLU A 144 37.73 -6.75 -3.91
C GLU A 144 37.33 -6.38 -5.33
N ILE A 145 36.23 -5.65 -5.47
CA ILE A 145 35.77 -5.16 -6.77
C ILE A 145 36.19 -3.70 -6.85
N ASN A 146 36.93 -3.34 -7.89
CA ASN A 146 37.26 -1.96 -8.22
C ASN A 146 36.49 -1.57 -9.49
N ALA A 147 35.46 -0.75 -9.33
CA ALA A 147 34.72 -0.18 -10.46
C ALA A 147 35.51 1.01 -11.03
N ILE A 148 35.91 0.90 -12.28
CA ILE A 148 36.55 1.98 -13.05
C ILE A 148 35.44 2.66 -13.84
N SER A 149 35.23 3.97 -13.63
CA SER A 149 34.26 4.76 -14.40
C SER A 149 34.68 4.81 -15.87
N SER A 150 33.72 4.77 -16.80
CA SER A 150 33.97 4.95 -18.24
C SER A 150 34.59 6.30 -18.59
N ASP A 151 34.56 7.27 -17.67
CA ASP A 151 35.04 8.62 -17.88
C ASP A 151 36.54 8.78 -17.57
N TYR A 152 37.23 7.68 -17.25
CA TYR A 152 38.68 7.68 -17.06
C TYR A 152 39.39 7.81 -18.42
N ALA A 153 39.62 9.04 -18.86
CA ALA A 153 40.56 9.32 -19.94
C ALA A 153 41.97 8.94 -19.48
N TYR A 154 42.53 7.89 -20.10
CA TYR A 154 43.94 7.52 -19.93
C TYR A 154 44.81 8.59 -20.60
N SER A 155 45.40 9.48 -19.80
CA SER A 155 46.46 10.39 -20.23
C SER A 155 47.79 9.90 -19.63
N GLY A 156 48.41 8.93 -20.29
CA GLY A 156 49.80 8.55 -20.04
C GLY A 156 50.74 9.21 -21.07
N PRO A 157 52.01 9.50 -20.72
CA PRO A 157 53.06 9.88 -21.66
C PRO A 157 53.50 8.72 -22.56
#